data_AF-A0A0N4W5V5-F1
#
_entry.id   AF-A0A0N4W5V5-F1
#
_cell.length_a   1.000
_cell.length_b   1.000
_cell.length_c   1.000
_cell.angle_alpha   90.00
_cell.angle_beta   90.00
_cell.angle_gamma   90.00
#
_symmetry.space_group_name_H-M   'P 1'
#
loop_
_entity.id
_entity.type
_entity.pdbx_description
1 polymer ?
#
loop_
_entity_poly.entity_id
_entity_poly.type
_entity_poly.pdbx_seq_one_letter_code
_entity_poly.pdbx_strand_id
1 'polypeptide(L)'
;MIIAVFLLPTTVAALCPDTVTCINRVREIVAAPRKFWFGEQRRSLCQGRNADPVECFGPPHLGTFHSVGSRLFRVRTYHAAYLRNLRIFPRVTFRAHSGDYRACDHDFRAGNGSVQIVEADPDMPPVAPYFIRSKPEITWHGLQYDEEFVIAITDVGFGSLNYLLTGFPRQPMVLHDYEPSENFRPEPNPMVVVVFRKPKTSSLKIGRADDFDISKFMLDNDLADDLIGLSLIIVGSDAFAIERQRLRGTIDNCHSLLRNKLLRHPPAPLLNRLPLEELNSWLTVSVNLPQLDVNVCCQQVRQKAAAVFFDPLGAATVSASAMVIPPSVNSARIPIQSPSYVNYHRQARTHIALMDELYTLVAVDATSSMLHWMIVDIPAQELASSPNGITKANYLPFAPERPASCSPFALFLFSQPATLNMIPMYCDGVCDLRAKFR
;
A
#
# COMPACT_ATOMS: atom_id res chain seq x y z
N MET A 1 -30.01 -6.49 -38.68
CA MET A 1 -28.64 -6.07 -38.31
C MET A 1 -28.11 -7.06 -37.30
N ILE A 2 -27.12 -7.86 -37.71
CA ILE A 2 -26.47 -8.86 -36.85
C ILE A 2 -25.37 -8.14 -36.07
N ILE A 3 -25.51 -8.09 -34.74
CA ILE A 3 -24.48 -7.54 -33.84
C ILE A 3 -23.47 -8.66 -33.59
N ALA A 4 -22.31 -8.55 -34.23
CA ALA A 4 -21.16 -9.40 -33.95
C ALA A 4 -20.59 -9.02 -32.58
N VAL A 5 -20.73 -9.92 -31.62
CA VAL A 5 -20.03 -9.87 -30.33
C VAL A 5 -18.56 -10.19 -30.62
N PHE A 6 -17.69 -9.18 -30.59
CA PHE A 6 -16.24 -9.37 -30.57
C PHE A 6 -15.85 -9.93 -29.20
N LEU A 7 -15.83 -11.27 -29.10
CA LEU A 7 -15.07 -12.00 -28.10
C LEU A 7 -13.58 -11.83 -28.42
N LEU A 8 -12.96 -10.79 -27.88
CA LEU A 8 -11.50 -10.70 -27.85
C LEU A 8 -10.98 -11.85 -26.97
N PRO A 9 -10.07 -12.71 -27.48
CA PRO A 9 -9.50 -13.75 -26.67
C PRO A 9 -8.65 -13.10 -25.58
N THR A 10 -8.98 -13.39 -24.33
CA THR A 10 -8.05 -13.24 -23.21
C THR A 10 -6.88 -14.17 -23.48
N THR A 11 -5.86 -13.69 -24.17
CA THR A 11 -4.58 -14.39 -24.28
C THR A 11 -4.00 -14.39 -22.88
N VAL A 12 -4.18 -15.51 -22.17
CA VAL A 12 -3.31 -15.90 -21.08
C VAL A 12 -1.91 -15.88 -21.70
N ALA A 13 -1.12 -14.85 -21.40
CA ALA A 13 0.25 -14.77 -21.88
C ALA A 13 0.95 -16.05 -21.43
N ALA A 14 1.28 -16.89 -22.40
CA ALA A 14 1.76 -18.23 -22.15
C ALA A 14 3.06 -18.15 -21.34
N LEU A 15 3.14 -18.97 -20.30
CA LEU A 15 4.40 -19.31 -19.64
C LEU A 15 5.46 -19.53 -20.72
N CYS A 16 6.63 -18.91 -20.58
CA CYS A 16 7.70 -19.01 -21.57
C CYS A 16 7.91 -20.47 -22.07
N PRO A 17 8.08 -20.69 -23.39
CA PRO A 17 7.96 -22.03 -24.01
C PRO A 17 9.07 -23.01 -23.61
N ASP A 18 10.26 -22.51 -23.29
CA ASP A 18 11.43 -23.29 -22.90
C ASP A 18 12.37 -22.51 -21.97
N THR A 19 13.23 -23.22 -21.23
CA THR A 19 14.15 -22.67 -20.23
C THR A 19 15.10 -21.60 -20.80
N VAL A 20 15.58 -21.76 -22.04
CA VAL A 20 16.54 -20.82 -22.65
C VAL A 20 15.83 -19.50 -22.94
N THR A 21 14.63 -19.56 -23.50
CA THR A 21 13.78 -18.39 -23.73
C THR A 21 13.48 -17.66 -22.41
N CYS A 22 13.12 -18.39 -21.34
CA CYS A 22 12.93 -17.80 -20.01
C CYS A 22 14.16 -17.03 -19.51
N ILE A 23 15.33 -17.68 -19.56
CA ILE A 23 16.58 -17.11 -19.04
C ILE A 23 16.97 -15.86 -19.83
N ASN A 24 16.80 -15.87 -21.16
CA ASN A 24 17.05 -14.70 -21.98
C ASN A 24 16.10 -13.55 -21.61
N ARG A 25 14.81 -13.85 -21.42
CA ARG A 25 13.83 -12.83 -21.01
C ARG A 25 14.14 -12.24 -19.63
N VAL A 26 14.55 -13.09 -18.69
CA VAL A 26 15.05 -12.66 -17.38
C VAL A 26 16.25 -11.73 -17.51
N ARG A 27 17.25 -12.07 -18.35
CA ARG A 27 18.44 -11.22 -18.57
C ARG A 27 18.07 -9.84 -19.10
N GLU A 28 17.10 -9.75 -20.01
CA GLU A 28 16.59 -8.48 -20.53
C GLU A 28 15.93 -7.64 -19.44
N ILE A 29 15.02 -8.23 -18.67
CA ILE A 29 14.28 -7.52 -17.62
C ILE A 29 15.19 -7.06 -16.50
N VAL A 30 16.17 -7.90 -16.11
CA VAL A 30 17.09 -7.58 -15.02
C VAL A 30 17.97 -6.37 -15.38
N ALA A 31 18.26 -6.17 -16.67
CA ALA A 31 19.02 -5.04 -17.17
C ALA A 31 18.18 -3.76 -17.36
N ALA A 32 16.85 -3.86 -17.45
CA ALA A 32 15.97 -2.74 -17.79
C ALA A 32 15.91 -1.68 -16.65
N PRO A 33 16.30 -0.41 -16.90
CA PRO A 33 16.38 0.63 -15.86
C PRO A 33 15.05 1.36 -15.56
N ARG A 34 14.00 1.11 -16.35
CA ARG A 34 12.71 1.83 -16.29
C ARG A 34 11.48 0.92 -16.09
N LYS A 35 11.68 -0.37 -15.78
CA LYS A 35 10.56 -1.32 -15.66
C LYS A 35 9.85 -1.26 -14.30
N PHE A 36 10.52 -0.74 -13.27
CA PHE A 36 10.05 -0.75 -11.88
C PHE A 36 10.20 0.63 -11.25
N TRP A 37 9.50 0.87 -10.14
CA TRP A 37 9.39 2.17 -9.47
C TRP A 37 10.72 2.85 -9.14
N PHE A 38 11.80 2.09 -8.97
CA PHE A 38 13.12 2.62 -8.65
C PHE A 38 13.90 3.10 -9.89
N GLY A 39 15.13 3.56 -9.66
CA GLY A 39 16.02 3.95 -10.73
C GLY A 39 15.63 5.27 -11.39
N GLU A 40 15.55 5.29 -12.72
CA GLU A 40 15.19 6.50 -13.46
C GLU A 40 13.73 6.92 -13.20
N GLN A 41 12.84 5.96 -12.94
CA GLN A 41 11.43 6.24 -12.64
C GLN A 41 11.31 7.02 -11.32
N ARG A 42 11.86 6.51 -10.22
CA ARG A 42 11.93 7.25 -8.94
C ARG A 42 12.61 8.60 -9.10
N ARG A 43 13.71 8.66 -9.86
CA ARG A 43 14.42 9.93 -10.09
C ARG A 43 13.53 10.95 -10.79
N SER A 44 12.73 10.56 -11.78
CA SER A 44 11.80 11.48 -12.44
C SER A 44 10.65 11.95 -11.54
N LEU A 45 10.09 11.06 -10.72
CA LEU A 45 8.96 11.37 -9.84
C LEU A 45 9.37 12.19 -8.61
N CYS A 46 10.60 12.01 -8.13
CA CYS A 46 11.08 12.59 -6.88
C CYS A 46 11.92 13.86 -7.05
N GLN A 47 12.02 14.38 -8.28
CA GLN A 47 12.69 15.65 -8.57
C GLN A 47 11.65 16.78 -8.57
N GLY A 48 11.15 17.16 -7.40
CA GLY A 48 10.19 18.27 -7.26
C GLY A 48 9.81 18.58 -5.82
N ARG A 49 9.30 19.80 -5.57
CA ARG A 49 8.77 20.20 -4.25
C ARG A 49 7.45 19.50 -3.90
N ASN A 50 6.71 19.06 -4.91
CA ASN A 50 5.41 18.38 -4.77
C ASN A 50 5.54 16.87 -5.03
N ALA A 51 6.72 16.29 -4.80
CA ALA A 51 6.93 14.86 -4.98
C ALA A 51 6.13 14.10 -3.91
N ASP A 52 5.36 13.10 -4.35
CA ASP A 52 4.59 12.26 -3.45
C ASP A 52 5.55 11.49 -2.51
N PRO A 53 5.46 11.70 -1.18
CA PRO A 53 6.30 11.00 -0.21
C PRO A 53 6.15 9.48 -0.30
N VAL A 54 4.95 9.00 -0.64
CA VAL A 54 4.70 7.60 -0.94
C VAL A 54 5.55 7.22 -2.12
N GLU A 55 5.43 7.86 -3.29
CA GLU A 55 6.22 7.56 -4.49
C GLU A 55 7.74 7.59 -4.28
N CYS A 56 8.19 8.43 -3.35
CA CYS A 56 9.60 8.65 -3.10
C CYS A 56 10.20 7.83 -1.96
N PHE A 57 9.38 7.13 -1.18
CA PHE A 57 9.87 6.28 -0.09
C PHE A 57 10.82 5.17 -0.58
N GLY A 58 11.73 4.72 0.27
CA GLY A 58 12.51 3.51 0.03
C GLY A 58 13.96 3.65 0.46
N PRO A 59 14.70 2.53 0.52
CA PRO A 59 15.98 2.49 1.20
C PRO A 59 16.99 3.46 0.57
N PRO A 60 17.57 4.41 1.36
CA PRO A 60 18.46 5.43 0.81
C PRO A 60 19.73 4.84 0.20
N HIS A 61 20.24 3.76 0.81
CA HIS A 61 21.43 3.04 0.35
C HIS A 61 21.22 2.35 -1.01
N LEU A 62 19.97 2.10 -1.42
CA LEU A 62 19.61 1.57 -2.75
C LEU A 62 19.34 2.65 -3.80
N GLY A 63 19.43 3.93 -3.45
CA GLY A 63 19.06 5.04 -4.35
C GLY A 63 19.94 5.16 -5.61
N THR A 64 21.16 4.60 -5.57
CA THR A 64 22.15 4.70 -6.66
C THR A 64 22.09 3.55 -7.67
N PHE A 65 21.19 2.59 -7.47
CA PHE A 65 21.04 1.40 -8.32
C PHE A 65 19.73 1.47 -9.10
N HIS A 66 19.84 1.40 -10.43
CA HIS A 66 18.77 1.79 -11.35
C HIS A 66 18.04 0.64 -12.07
N SER A 67 18.59 -0.57 -12.06
CA SER A 67 17.97 -1.79 -12.59
C SER A 67 17.88 -2.88 -11.53
N VAL A 68 17.08 -3.93 -11.77
CA VAL A 68 17.00 -5.10 -10.88
C VAL A 68 18.40 -5.68 -10.66
N GLY A 69 19.19 -5.83 -11.72
CA GLY A 69 20.54 -6.40 -11.62
C GLY A 69 21.48 -5.54 -10.80
N SER A 70 21.46 -4.23 -11.00
CA SER A 70 22.29 -3.30 -10.21
C SER A 70 21.93 -3.31 -8.73
N ARG A 71 20.64 -3.46 -8.39
CA ARG A 71 20.14 -3.50 -7.01
C ARG A 71 20.42 -4.84 -6.35
N LEU A 72 20.11 -5.93 -7.05
CA LEU A 72 20.34 -7.28 -6.59
C LEU A 72 21.81 -7.47 -6.22
N PHE A 73 22.73 -7.17 -7.14
CA PHE A 73 24.17 -7.35 -6.94
C PHE A 73 24.89 -6.16 -6.29
N ARG A 74 24.18 -5.09 -5.92
CA ARG A 74 24.74 -3.86 -5.32
C ARG A 74 25.89 -3.24 -6.15
N VAL A 75 25.73 -3.22 -7.47
CA VAL A 75 26.72 -2.67 -8.42
C VAL A 75 26.14 -1.51 -9.22
N ARG A 76 26.90 -0.41 -9.37
CA ARG A 76 26.43 0.78 -10.11
C ARG A 76 26.20 0.50 -11.60
N THR A 77 27.06 -0.33 -12.19
CA THR A 77 26.97 -0.75 -13.59
C THR A 77 26.77 -2.25 -13.64
N TYR A 78 25.57 -2.66 -14.03
CA TYR A 78 25.24 -4.07 -14.19
C TYR A 78 25.76 -4.60 -15.53
N HIS A 79 26.36 -5.80 -15.51
CA HIS A 79 26.83 -6.50 -16.71
C HIS A 79 26.13 -7.87 -16.82
N ALA A 80 25.81 -8.31 -18.04
CA ALA A 80 25.18 -9.62 -18.25
C ALA A 80 26.02 -10.80 -17.73
N ALA A 81 27.33 -10.61 -17.53
CA ALA A 81 28.26 -11.61 -17.00
C ALA A 81 27.89 -12.09 -15.57
N TYR A 82 27.20 -11.28 -14.76
CA TYR A 82 26.71 -11.71 -13.44
C TYR A 82 25.72 -12.88 -13.52
N LEU A 83 25.06 -13.06 -14.67
CA LEU A 83 24.08 -14.13 -14.94
C LEU A 83 24.59 -15.13 -15.98
N ARG A 84 25.91 -15.25 -16.17
CA ARG A 84 26.52 -16.13 -17.18
C ARG A 84 26.26 -17.62 -16.91
N ASN A 85 26.18 -18.01 -15.64
CA ASN A 85 26.04 -19.42 -15.22
C ASN A 85 24.57 -19.87 -15.11
N LEU A 86 23.60 -19.00 -15.44
CA LEU A 86 22.19 -19.39 -15.45
C LEU A 86 21.94 -20.49 -16.48
N ARG A 87 21.40 -21.60 -15.99
CA ARG A 87 21.01 -22.78 -16.77
C ARG A 87 19.68 -23.38 -16.34
N ILE A 88 19.15 -22.94 -15.20
CA ILE A 88 17.86 -23.35 -14.64
C ILE A 88 16.92 -22.14 -14.64
N PHE A 89 15.68 -22.36 -15.03
CA PHE A 89 14.59 -21.41 -14.78
C PHE A 89 13.67 -21.99 -13.69
N PRO A 90 13.76 -21.50 -12.43
CA PRO A 90 12.88 -21.96 -11.36
C PRO A 90 11.45 -21.48 -11.62
N ARG A 91 10.54 -22.43 -11.77
CA ARG A 91 9.09 -22.20 -11.82
C ARG A 91 8.59 -22.01 -10.40
N VAL A 92 7.99 -20.86 -10.14
CA VAL A 92 7.51 -20.46 -8.82
C VAL A 92 5.99 -20.38 -8.90
N THR A 93 5.31 -21.16 -8.08
CA THR A 93 3.85 -21.28 -8.11
C THR A 93 3.27 -20.98 -6.74
N PHE A 94 2.32 -20.06 -6.67
CA PHE A 94 1.57 -19.75 -5.46
C PHE A 94 0.17 -20.36 -5.55
N ARG A 95 -0.22 -21.11 -4.52
CA ARG A 95 -1.60 -21.56 -4.32
C ARG A 95 -2.32 -20.54 -3.45
N ALA A 96 -2.93 -19.58 -4.12
CA ALA A 96 -3.57 -18.45 -3.48
C ALA A 96 -4.99 -18.83 -3.04
N HIS A 97 -5.25 -18.70 -1.73
CA HIS A 97 -6.55 -18.95 -1.15
C HIS A 97 -7.35 -17.66 -1.10
N SER A 98 -8.61 -17.73 -1.52
CA SER A 98 -9.58 -16.67 -1.28
C SER A 98 -9.85 -16.50 0.22
N GLY A 99 -10.28 -15.30 0.60
CA GLY A 99 -10.69 -15.03 1.98
C GLY A 99 -11.06 -13.57 2.17
N ASP A 100 -11.63 -13.31 3.34
CA ASP A 100 -12.02 -11.98 3.77
C ASP A 100 -10.95 -11.42 4.73
N TYR A 101 -10.66 -10.13 4.63
CA TYR A 101 -9.73 -9.44 5.52
C TYR A 101 -10.10 -7.96 5.63
N ARG A 102 -9.76 -7.34 6.76
CA ARG A 102 -9.97 -5.92 6.99
C ARG A 102 -8.68 -5.15 6.72
N ALA A 103 -8.78 -4.05 5.97
CA ALA A 103 -7.67 -3.15 5.66
C ALA A 103 -8.21 -1.74 5.42
N CYS A 104 -7.49 -0.69 5.83
CA CYS A 104 -7.89 0.69 5.60
C CYS A 104 -9.38 0.95 5.96
N ASP A 105 -9.81 0.46 7.13
CA ASP A 105 -11.19 0.57 7.64
C ASP A 105 -12.30 -0.05 6.77
N HIS A 106 -11.93 -0.88 5.79
CA HIS A 106 -12.84 -1.58 4.89
C HIS A 106 -12.65 -3.10 4.97
N ASP A 107 -13.75 -3.85 4.86
CA ASP A 107 -13.72 -5.31 4.77
C ASP A 107 -13.62 -5.74 3.30
N PHE A 108 -12.45 -6.23 2.92
CA PHE A 108 -12.16 -6.72 1.57
C PHE A 108 -12.42 -8.22 1.46
N ARG A 109 -12.92 -8.62 0.29
CA ARG A 109 -13.01 -10.02 -0.13
C ARG A 109 -12.06 -10.26 -1.29
N ALA A 110 -11.03 -11.08 -1.06
CA ALA A 110 -10.08 -11.46 -2.09
C ALA A 110 -10.42 -12.82 -2.69
N GLY A 111 -10.43 -12.89 -4.02
CA GLY A 111 -10.72 -14.09 -4.78
C GLY A 111 -12.20 -14.50 -4.78
N ASN A 112 -12.49 -15.57 -5.53
CA ASN A 112 -13.85 -15.90 -5.97
C ASN A 112 -14.43 -17.09 -5.19
N GLY A 113 -13.79 -17.51 -4.09
CA GLY A 113 -14.08 -18.77 -3.38
C GLY A 113 -13.34 -19.99 -3.94
N SER A 114 -12.58 -19.85 -5.02
CA SER A 114 -11.73 -20.90 -5.59
C SER A 114 -10.25 -20.65 -5.29
N VAL A 115 -9.45 -21.71 -5.25
CA VAL A 115 -7.98 -21.59 -5.23
C VAL A 115 -7.53 -21.00 -6.56
N GLN A 116 -6.83 -19.86 -6.50
CA GLN A 116 -6.20 -19.25 -7.66
C GLN A 116 -4.74 -19.70 -7.71
N ILE A 117 -4.30 -20.17 -8.87
CA ILE A 117 -2.89 -20.50 -9.09
C ILE A 117 -2.24 -19.29 -9.73
N VAL A 118 -1.19 -18.77 -9.08
CA VAL A 118 -0.34 -17.73 -9.66
C VAL A 118 0.99 -18.37 -10.00
N GLU A 119 1.31 -18.44 -11.28
CA GLU A 119 2.61 -18.88 -11.77
C GLU A 119 3.45 -17.65 -12.10
N ALA A 120 4.66 -17.60 -11.55
CA ALA A 120 5.58 -16.50 -11.79
C ALA A 120 6.19 -16.63 -13.19
N ASP A 121 6.05 -15.56 -13.96
CA ASP A 121 6.63 -15.42 -15.29
C ASP A 121 7.18 -13.98 -15.45
N PRO A 122 8.30 -13.77 -16.18
CA PRO A 122 8.88 -12.44 -16.32
C PRO A 122 7.96 -11.40 -16.99
N ASP A 123 6.97 -11.87 -17.74
CA ASP A 123 5.95 -11.07 -18.44
C ASP A 123 4.56 -11.19 -17.78
N MET A 124 4.47 -11.79 -16.58
CA MET A 124 3.23 -11.84 -15.82
C MET A 124 2.69 -10.43 -15.47
N PRO A 125 1.37 -10.24 -15.39
CA PRO A 125 0.81 -9.05 -14.76
C PRO A 125 1.20 -9.02 -13.27
N PRO A 126 1.34 -7.83 -12.66
CA PRO A 126 1.66 -7.72 -11.25
C PRO A 126 0.63 -8.45 -10.38
N VAL A 127 1.10 -9.36 -9.52
CA VAL A 127 0.23 -10.09 -8.58
C VAL A 127 0.01 -9.28 -7.32
N ALA A 128 -1.23 -9.27 -6.81
CA ALA A 128 -1.54 -8.64 -5.54
C ALA A 128 -0.86 -9.36 -4.36
N PRO A 129 -0.20 -8.63 -3.43
CA PRO A 129 0.46 -9.19 -2.25
C PRO A 129 -0.36 -10.22 -1.45
N TYR A 130 -1.67 -10.03 -1.32
CA TYR A 130 -2.56 -10.98 -0.66
C TYR A 130 -2.47 -12.40 -1.24
N PHE A 131 -2.37 -12.53 -2.58
CA PHE A 131 -2.35 -13.83 -3.24
C PHE A 131 -1.01 -14.56 -3.14
N ILE A 132 0.06 -13.84 -2.81
CA ILE A 132 1.40 -14.41 -2.59
C ILE A 132 1.79 -14.46 -1.11
N ARG A 133 0.85 -14.25 -0.17
CA ARG A 133 1.13 -14.21 1.27
C ARG A 133 1.67 -15.53 1.85
N SER A 134 1.49 -16.64 1.14
CA SER A 134 1.94 -17.96 1.54
C SER A 134 3.16 -18.38 0.72
N LYS A 135 4.05 -19.18 1.30
CA LYS A 135 5.26 -19.65 0.62
C LYS A 135 4.93 -20.34 -0.73
N PRO A 136 5.72 -20.10 -1.79
CA PRO A 136 5.48 -20.73 -3.07
C PRO A 136 5.99 -22.17 -3.12
N GLU A 137 5.45 -22.93 -4.08
CA GLU A 137 6.05 -24.17 -4.58
C GLU A 137 7.09 -23.82 -5.65
N ILE A 138 8.31 -24.34 -5.52
CA ILE A 138 9.41 -24.09 -6.45
C ILE A 138 9.80 -25.40 -7.11
N THR A 139 9.78 -25.43 -8.44
CA THR A 139 10.15 -26.60 -9.25
C THR A 139 10.86 -26.15 -10.53
N TRP A 140 11.52 -27.06 -11.25
CA TRP A 140 12.04 -26.78 -12.59
C TRP A 140 12.24 -28.06 -13.39
N HIS A 141 12.41 -27.91 -14.69
CA HIS A 141 12.70 -29.04 -15.57
C HIS A 141 14.08 -29.62 -15.23
N GLY A 142 14.13 -30.94 -15.00
CA GLY A 142 15.37 -31.64 -14.65
C GLY A 142 15.80 -31.51 -13.19
N LEU A 143 14.91 -31.07 -12.29
CA LEU A 143 15.15 -31.17 -10.85
C LEU A 143 15.29 -32.67 -10.47
N GLN A 144 16.49 -33.07 -10.10
CA GLN A 144 16.78 -34.41 -9.59
C GLN A 144 16.94 -34.37 -8.06
N TYR A 145 16.68 -35.51 -7.39
CA TYR A 145 16.71 -35.63 -5.92
C TYR A 145 18.08 -36.04 -5.37
N ASP A 146 19.10 -36.14 -6.23
CA ASP A 146 20.49 -36.44 -5.91
C ASP A 146 21.35 -35.19 -5.69
N GLU A 147 21.00 -34.06 -6.33
CA GLU A 147 21.62 -32.76 -6.10
C GLU A 147 20.93 -31.99 -4.97
N GLU A 148 21.70 -31.13 -4.28
CA GLU A 148 21.18 -30.21 -3.27
C GLU A 148 21.46 -28.75 -3.65
N PHE A 149 20.50 -27.89 -3.34
CA PHE A 149 20.49 -26.48 -3.70
C PHE A 149 20.21 -25.57 -2.50
N VAL A 150 20.66 -24.33 -2.62
CA VAL A 150 20.27 -23.21 -1.77
C VAL A 150 19.32 -22.33 -2.56
N ILE A 151 18.17 -22.01 -1.99
CA ILE A 151 17.18 -21.12 -2.63
C ILE A 151 17.00 -19.90 -1.75
N ALA A 152 17.13 -18.71 -2.35
CA ALA A 152 16.79 -17.46 -1.70
C ALA A 152 15.74 -16.70 -2.50
N ILE A 153 14.81 -16.05 -1.82
CA ILE A 153 13.87 -15.09 -2.40
C ILE A 153 14.22 -13.73 -1.81
N THR A 154 14.42 -12.73 -2.66
CA THR A 154 14.83 -11.38 -2.26
C THR A 154 13.89 -10.36 -2.88
N ASP A 155 13.37 -9.43 -2.09
CA ASP A 155 12.70 -8.23 -2.57
C ASP A 155 13.76 -7.21 -3.03
N VAL A 156 13.84 -6.97 -4.34
CA VAL A 156 14.89 -6.11 -4.91
C VAL A 156 14.57 -4.63 -4.75
N GLY A 157 13.29 -4.27 -4.58
CA GLY A 157 12.89 -2.89 -4.32
C GLY A 157 13.33 -2.40 -2.95
N PHE A 158 13.14 -3.25 -1.94
CA PHE A 158 13.46 -2.94 -0.55
C PHE A 158 14.79 -3.52 -0.08
N GLY A 159 15.41 -4.41 -0.86
CA GLY A 159 16.68 -5.03 -0.51
C GLY A 159 16.59 -6.03 0.64
N SER A 160 15.41 -6.63 0.86
CA SER A 160 15.18 -7.57 1.95
C SER A 160 15.28 -9.03 1.49
N LEU A 161 15.75 -9.90 2.37
CA LEU A 161 15.61 -11.34 2.25
C LEU A 161 14.20 -11.72 2.66
N ASN A 162 13.49 -12.42 1.80
CA ASN A 162 12.10 -12.80 1.99
C ASN A 162 11.94 -14.30 2.22
N TYR A 163 12.92 -15.12 1.83
CA TYR A 163 12.94 -16.55 2.11
C TYR A 163 14.35 -17.09 1.90
N LEU A 164 14.80 -18.02 2.75
CA LEU A 164 16.06 -18.72 2.55
C LEU A 164 15.97 -20.15 3.03
N LEU A 165 16.42 -21.09 2.19
CA LEU A 165 16.52 -22.50 2.55
C LEU A 165 17.76 -23.14 1.91
N THR A 166 18.23 -24.22 2.52
CA THR A 166 19.35 -25.04 2.04
C THR A 166 18.96 -26.52 2.02
N GLY A 167 19.68 -27.35 1.26
CA GLY A 167 19.43 -28.80 1.19
C GLY A 167 18.22 -29.19 0.34
N PHE A 168 17.73 -28.30 -0.53
CA PHE A 168 16.59 -28.59 -1.42
C PHE A 168 17.00 -29.46 -2.60
N PRO A 169 16.18 -30.41 -3.06
CA PRO A 169 14.83 -30.75 -2.57
C PRO A 169 14.84 -31.84 -1.47
N ARG A 170 15.99 -32.44 -1.17
CA ARG A 170 16.09 -33.69 -0.42
C ARG A 170 15.85 -33.53 1.10
N GLN A 171 16.55 -32.59 1.73
CA GLN A 171 16.43 -32.29 3.15
C GLN A 171 16.39 -30.77 3.35
N PRO A 172 15.28 -30.11 2.93
CA PRO A 172 15.17 -28.67 2.98
C PRO A 172 15.16 -28.18 4.43
N MET A 173 16.14 -27.36 4.77
CA MET A 173 16.23 -26.64 6.04
C MET A 173 15.96 -25.16 5.79
N VAL A 174 14.87 -24.64 6.37
CA VAL A 174 14.52 -23.22 6.30
C VAL A 174 15.45 -22.45 7.25
N LEU A 175 16.14 -21.48 6.69
CA LEU A 175 17.07 -20.58 7.40
C LEU A 175 16.46 -19.21 7.66
N HIS A 176 15.51 -18.80 6.81
CA HIS A 176 14.70 -17.62 6.98
C HIS A 176 13.31 -17.91 6.45
N ASP A 177 12.28 -17.72 7.28
CA ASP A 177 10.88 -17.99 6.94
C ASP A 177 10.38 -17.08 5.81
N TYR A 178 9.35 -17.55 5.11
CA TYR A 178 8.80 -16.81 3.98
C TYR A 178 8.03 -15.57 4.47
N GLU A 179 8.44 -14.40 4.01
CA GLU A 179 7.70 -13.15 4.14
C GLU A 179 7.33 -12.62 2.74
N PRO A 180 6.06 -12.26 2.48
CA PRO A 180 5.66 -11.70 1.19
C PRO A 180 6.20 -10.28 0.99
N SER A 181 6.33 -9.85 -0.26
CA SER A 181 6.56 -8.43 -0.55
C SER A 181 5.29 -7.63 -0.24
N GLU A 182 5.40 -6.67 0.66
CA GLU A 182 4.33 -5.76 1.07
C GLU A 182 4.44 -4.44 0.29
N ASN A 183 4.43 -4.55 -1.04
CA ASN A 183 4.49 -3.37 -1.89
C ASN A 183 3.20 -2.54 -1.72
N PHE A 184 3.36 -1.33 -1.18
CA PHE A 184 2.28 -0.38 -0.94
C PHE A 184 2.07 0.61 -2.09
N ARG A 185 2.91 0.54 -3.14
CA ARG A 185 2.94 1.49 -4.26
C ARG A 185 2.03 1.06 -5.41
N PRO A 186 1.43 1.97 -6.19
CA PRO A 186 0.76 1.63 -7.44
C PRO A 186 1.71 0.92 -8.43
N GLU A 187 2.97 1.36 -8.50
CA GLU A 187 3.99 0.81 -9.37
C GLU A 187 4.46 -0.58 -8.89
N PRO A 188 4.75 -1.49 -9.84
CA PRO A 188 5.14 -2.86 -9.51
C PRO A 188 6.54 -2.94 -8.89
N ASN A 189 6.70 -3.93 -8.01
CA ASN A 189 7.93 -4.26 -7.31
C ASN A 189 8.44 -5.67 -7.69
N PRO A 190 9.72 -5.86 -8.01
CA PRO A 190 10.26 -7.18 -8.33
C PRO A 190 10.77 -7.92 -7.10
N MET A 191 10.28 -9.14 -6.88
CA MET A 191 10.98 -10.14 -6.09
C MET A 191 11.76 -11.08 -7.00
N VAL A 192 12.96 -11.47 -6.60
CA VAL A 192 13.82 -12.40 -7.33
C VAL A 192 13.95 -13.70 -6.56
N VAL A 193 13.79 -14.82 -7.26
CA VAL A 193 14.12 -16.15 -6.75
C VAL A 193 15.45 -16.56 -7.35
N VAL A 194 16.46 -16.78 -6.51
CA VAL A 194 17.78 -17.27 -6.92
C VAL A 194 18.01 -18.69 -6.43
N VAL A 195 18.67 -19.48 -7.27
CA VAL A 195 19.04 -20.87 -6.97
C VAL A 195 20.56 -21.00 -7.10
N PHE A 196 21.18 -21.43 -6.02
CA PHE A 196 22.59 -21.77 -5.98
C PHE A 196 22.78 -23.28 -5.83
N ARG A 197 23.87 -23.80 -6.38
CA ARG A 197 24.34 -25.13 -5.99
C ARG A 197 24.76 -25.11 -4.52
N LYS A 198 24.44 -26.15 -3.74
CA LYS A 198 24.83 -26.21 -2.33
C LYS A 198 26.36 -26.21 -2.21
N PRO A 199 26.93 -25.32 -1.38
CA PRO A 199 28.37 -25.28 -1.17
C PRO A 199 28.81 -26.49 -0.34
N LYS A 200 30.10 -26.83 -0.40
CA LYS A 200 30.66 -27.93 0.41
C LYS A 200 30.70 -27.61 1.91
N THR A 201 30.53 -26.35 2.29
CA THR A 201 30.52 -25.88 3.67
C THR A 201 29.20 -26.23 4.37
N SER A 202 29.27 -26.54 5.67
CA SER A 202 28.12 -27.05 6.43
C SER A 202 27.17 -25.97 6.96
N SER A 203 27.63 -24.72 7.11
CA SER A 203 26.80 -23.61 7.59
C SER A 203 26.90 -22.39 6.68
N LEU A 204 25.74 -21.85 6.30
CA LEU A 204 25.65 -20.61 5.52
C LEU A 204 25.74 -19.40 6.45
N LYS A 205 26.57 -18.43 6.10
CA LYS A 205 26.62 -17.11 6.72
C LYS A 205 25.53 -16.25 6.13
N ILE A 206 24.56 -15.89 6.97
CA ILE A 206 23.44 -15.03 6.59
C ILE A 206 23.75 -13.63 7.11
N GLY A 207 23.65 -12.65 6.22
CA GLY A 207 23.77 -11.23 6.59
C GLY A 207 22.52 -10.73 7.31
N ARG A 208 22.29 -9.42 7.22
CA ARG A 208 21.06 -8.79 7.69
C ARG A 208 19.93 -9.06 6.71
N ALA A 209 18.76 -9.50 7.19
CA ALA A 209 17.61 -9.82 6.34
C ALA A 209 16.93 -8.56 5.81
N ASP A 210 16.93 -7.46 6.56
CA ASP A 210 16.38 -6.15 6.22
C ASP A 210 17.26 -5.32 5.25
N ASP A 211 18.54 -5.68 5.13
CA ASP A 211 19.47 -5.15 4.11
C ASP A 211 20.33 -6.30 3.56
N PHE A 212 19.68 -7.17 2.81
CA PHE A 212 20.29 -8.34 2.21
C PHE A 212 21.09 -7.95 0.97
N ASP A 213 22.38 -8.23 1.02
CA ASP A 213 23.32 -8.08 -0.09
C ASP A 213 23.69 -9.48 -0.61
N ILE A 214 23.13 -9.84 -1.79
CA ILE A 214 23.38 -11.14 -2.40
C ILE A 214 24.85 -11.30 -2.82
N SER A 215 25.53 -10.23 -3.22
CA SER A 215 26.93 -10.29 -3.66
C SER A 215 27.81 -10.63 -2.47
N LYS A 216 27.56 -9.98 -1.33
CA LYS A 216 28.22 -10.33 -0.07
C LYS A 216 27.89 -11.75 0.37
N PHE A 217 26.62 -12.15 0.31
CA PHE A 217 26.20 -13.53 0.63
C PHE A 217 26.91 -14.56 -0.26
N MET A 218 27.06 -14.28 -1.55
CA MET A 218 27.77 -15.16 -2.48
C MET A 218 29.25 -15.29 -2.13
N LEU A 219 29.91 -14.19 -1.79
CA LEU A 219 31.33 -14.18 -1.41
C LEU A 219 31.57 -14.88 -0.05
N ASP A 220 30.73 -14.61 0.94
CA ASP A 220 30.87 -15.15 2.30
C ASP A 220 30.64 -16.68 2.35
N ASN A 221 29.98 -17.23 1.33
CA ASN A 221 29.58 -18.64 1.25
C ASN A 221 30.17 -19.40 0.05
N ASP A 222 31.11 -18.80 -0.70
CA ASP A 222 31.74 -19.40 -1.89
C ASP A 222 30.72 -19.85 -2.96
N LEU A 223 29.72 -19.00 -3.24
CA LEU A 223 28.65 -19.24 -4.22
C LEU A 223 28.78 -18.39 -5.48
N ALA A 224 29.91 -17.69 -5.67
CA ALA A 224 30.08 -16.69 -6.72
C ALA A 224 29.85 -17.26 -8.13
N ASP A 225 30.35 -18.46 -8.40
CA ASP A 225 30.18 -19.16 -9.68
C ASP A 225 28.99 -20.14 -9.67
N ASP A 226 28.31 -20.32 -8.54
CA ASP A 226 27.26 -21.32 -8.34
C ASP A 226 25.85 -20.76 -8.42
N LEU A 227 25.66 -19.49 -8.80
CA LEU A 227 24.36 -18.94 -9.18
C LEU A 227 23.90 -19.55 -10.52
N ILE A 228 23.00 -20.53 -10.46
CA ILE A 228 22.61 -21.36 -11.60
C ILE A 228 21.16 -21.19 -12.04
N GLY A 229 20.31 -20.56 -11.22
CA GLY A 229 18.93 -20.28 -11.56
C GLY A 229 18.44 -18.93 -11.06
N LEU A 230 17.57 -18.30 -11.85
CA LEU A 230 16.94 -17.02 -11.49
C LEU A 230 15.54 -16.94 -12.10
N SER A 231 14.57 -16.50 -11.31
CA SER A 231 13.22 -16.15 -11.75
C SER A 231 12.73 -14.88 -11.06
N LEU A 232 11.67 -14.29 -11.61
CA LEU A 232 11.10 -13.01 -11.18
C LEU A 232 9.64 -13.20 -10.81
N ILE A 233 9.22 -12.59 -9.70
CA ILE A 233 7.83 -12.43 -9.31
C ILE A 233 7.53 -10.94 -9.35
N ILE A 234 6.58 -10.54 -10.19
CA ILE A 234 6.20 -9.13 -10.33
C ILE A 234 5.06 -8.86 -9.36
N VAL A 235 5.31 -8.07 -8.32
CA VAL A 235 4.36 -7.81 -7.24
C VAL A 235 3.72 -6.44 -7.42
N GLY A 236 2.39 -6.38 -7.46
CA GLY A 236 1.62 -5.14 -7.50
C GLY A 236 1.41 -4.57 -6.10
N SER A 237 0.29 -3.89 -5.88
CA SER A 237 -0.15 -3.44 -4.56
C SER A 237 -1.62 -3.76 -4.35
N ASP A 238 -2.00 -3.92 -3.09
CA ASP A 238 -3.37 -4.10 -2.65
C ASP A 238 -3.56 -3.51 -1.25
N ALA A 239 -4.81 -3.46 -0.79
CA ALA A 239 -5.13 -2.97 0.53
C ALA A 239 -4.45 -3.79 1.65
N PHE A 240 -4.16 -5.07 1.41
CA PHE A 240 -3.49 -5.93 2.39
C PHE A 240 -2.05 -5.46 2.66
N ALA A 241 -1.26 -5.20 1.61
CA ALA A 241 0.09 -4.67 1.78
C ALA A 241 0.10 -3.26 2.37
N ILE A 242 -0.80 -2.39 1.90
CA ILE A 242 -0.93 -1.01 2.42
C ILE A 242 -1.21 -1.03 3.92
N GLU A 243 -2.18 -1.84 4.37
CA GLU A 243 -2.53 -1.93 5.80
C GLU A 243 -1.38 -2.49 6.63
N ARG A 244 -0.66 -3.51 6.16
CA ARG A 244 0.48 -4.06 6.90
C ARG A 244 1.60 -3.04 7.09
N GLN A 245 1.86 -2.21 6.09
CA GLN A 245 2.84 -1.12 6.17
C GLN A 245 2.37 0.00 7.12
N ARG A 246 1.07 0.31 7.10
CA ARG A 246 0.41 1.25 8.02
C ARG A 246 0.52 0.76 9.47
N LEU A 247 0.21 -0.51 9.73
CA LEU A 247 0.31 -1.12 11.07
C LEU A 247 1.75 -1.20 11.59
N ARG A 248 2.73 -1.37 10.69
CA ARG A 248 4.17 -1.29 11.01
C ARG A 248 4.66 0.15 11.26
N GLY A 249 3.83 1.16 10.99
CA GLY A 249 4.19 2.57 11.13
C GLY A 249 5.22 3.06 10.12
N THR A 250 5.39 2.32 9.00
CA THR A 250 6.38 2.63 7.96
C THR A 250 5.85 3.67 7.00
N ILE A 251 4.67 3.43 6.41
CA ILE A 251 4.01 4.36 5.51
C ILE A 251 2.51 4.09 5.47
N ASP A 252 1.71 5.16 5.35
CA ASP A 252 0.25 5.06 5.14
C ASP A 252 -0.07 5.47 3.70
N ASN A 253 -0.58 4.53 2.91
CA ASN A 253 -1.06 4.77 1.55
C ASN A 253 -2.55 4.40 1.38
N CYS A 254 -3.33 4.33 2.47
CA CYS A 254 -4.76 4.00 2.40
C CYS A 254 -5.54 5.02 1.56
N HIS A 255 -5.09 6.28 1.55
CA HIS A 255 -5.69 7.35 0.76
C HIS A 255 -5.69 7.08 -0.76
N SER A 256 -4.72 6.30 -1.28
CA SER A 256 -4.71 5.90 -2.69
C SER A 256 -5.93 5.06 -3.08
N LEU A 257 -6.47 4.25 -2.15
CA LEU A 257 -7.67 3.44 -2.38
C LEU A 257 -8.90 4.34 -2.51
N LEU A 258 -9.00 5.37 -1.66
CA LEU A 258 -10.08 6.35 -1.71
C LEU A 258 -10.02 7.17 -3.00
N ARG A 259 -8.84 7.66 -3.36
CA ARG A 259 -8.61 8.37 -4.64
C ARG A 259 -9.07 7.54 -5.82
N ASN A 260 -8.68 6.27 -5.90
CA ASN A 260 -9.09 5.36 -6.97
C ASN A 260 -10.61 5.15 -7.01
N LYS A 261 -11.27 5.05 -5.84
CA LYS A 261 -12.74 4.94 -5.77
C LYS A 261 -13.42 6.22 -6.27
N LEU A 262 -12.99 7.39 -5.80
CA LEU A 262 -13.58 8.68 -6.17
C LEU A 262 -13.42 8.97 -7.66
N LEU A 263 -12.30 8.61 -8.27
CA LEU A 263 -12.07 8.76 -9.72
C LEU A 263 -13.01 7.88 -10.57
N ARG A 264 -13.34 6.67 -10.11
CA ARG A 264 -14.16 5.72 -10.86
C ARG A 264 -15.66 5.90 -10.60
N HIS A 265 -16.02 6.13 -9.34
CA HIS A 265 -17.40 6.14 -8.84
C HIS A 265 -17.61 7.27 -7.82
N PRO A 266 -17.61 8.53 -8.29
CA PRO A 266 -17.84 9.68 -7.43
C PRO A 266 -19.28 9.70 -6.90
N PRO A 267 -19.51 9.79 -5.58
CA PRO A 267 -20.87 9.77 -5.03
C PRO A 267 -21.59 11.12 -5.20
N ALA A 268 -20.87 12.20 -5.53
CA ALA A 268 -21.44 13.52 -5.79
C ALA A 268 -20.61 14.30 -6.83
N PRO A 269 -21.23 15.19 -7.64
CA PRO A 269 -20.51 16.00 -8.62
C PRO A 269 -19.45 16.93 -8.03
N LEU A 270 -19.65 17.43 -6.80
CA LEU A 270 -18.67 18.29 -6.12
C LEU A 270 -17.32 17.57 -5.96
N LEU A 271 -17.35 16.28 -5.65
CA LEU A 271 -16.17 15.48 -5.36
C LEU A 271 -15.31 15.20 -6.61
N ASN A 272 -15.91 15.28 -7.81
CA ASN A 272 -15.17 15.18 -9.07
C ASN A 272 -14.25 16.37 -9.36
N ARG A 273 -14.48 17.51 -8.70
CA ARG A 273 -13.70 18.74 -8.93
C ARG A 273 -12.52 18.87 -7.98
N LEU A 274 -12.37 17.94 -7.04
CA LEU A 274 -11.31 17.98 -6.07
C LEU A 274 -9.97 17.62 -6.71
N PRO A 275 -8.86 18.26 -6.27
CA PRO A 275 -7.53 17.85 -6.67
C PRO A 275 -7.16 16.55 -5.94
N LEU A 276 -7.70 15.42 -6.38
CA LEU A 276 -7.51 14.12 -5.71
C LEU A 276 -6.03 13.67 -5.66
N GLU A 277 -5.19 14.22 -6.54
CA GLU A 277 -3.73 14.03 -6.53
C GLU A 277 -3.05 14.60 -5.28
N GLU A 278 -3.65 15.59 -4.63
CA GLU A 278 -3.11 16.22 -3.41
C GLU A 278 -3.53 15.50 -2.12
N LEU A 279 -4.41 14.50 -2.23
CA LEU A 279 -4.83 13.68 -1.11
C LEU A 279 -3.64 12.83 -0.62
N ASN A 280 -3.20 13.06 0.62
CA ASN A 280 -1.99 12.45 1.17
C ASN A 280 -2.20 11.81 2.56
N SER A 281 -3.44 11.78 3.04
CA SER A 281 -3.78 11.34 4.40
C SER A 281 -5.08 10.56 4.43
N TRP A 282 -5.16 9.61 5.36
CA TRP A 282 -6.36 8.83 5.63
C TRP A 282 -7.06 9.33 6.89
N LEU A 283 -8.39 9.43 6.85
CA LEU A 283 -9.23 9.75 7.99
C LEU A 283 -10.00 8.51 8.43
N THR A 284 -9.82 8.13 9.69
CA THR A 284 -10.70 7.17 10.35
C THR A 284 -11.83 7.95 11.02
N VAL A 285 -13.07 7.65 10.63
CA VAL A 285 -14.25 8.31 11.19
C VAL A 285 -15.12 7.27 11.87
N SER A 286 -15.56 7.55 13.08
CA SER A 286 -16.41 6.64 13.85
C SER A 286 -17.46 7.37 14.67
N VAL A 287 -18.54 6.68 15.00
CA VAL A 287 -19.62 7.20 15.82
C VAL A 287 -20.07 6.16 16.83
N ASN A 288 -20.26 6.59 18.08
CA ASN A 288 -20.73 5.71 19.15
C ASN A 288 -22.24 5.86 19.28
N LEU A 289 -22.94 4.79 18.94
CA LEU A 289 -24.38 4.66 19.13
C LEU A 289 -24.66 4.33 20.59
N PRO A 290 -25.49 5.11 21.30
CA PRO A 290 -25.99 4.72 22.60
C PRO A 290 -27.03 3.59 22.45
N GLN A 291 -27.24 2.85 23.53
CA GLN A 291 -28.38 1.94 23.63
C GLN A 291 -29.67 2.75 23.75
N LEU A 292 -30.66 2.46 22.91
CA LEU A 292 -31.95 3.13 22.89
C LEU A 292 -33.08 2.09 22.87
N ASP A 293 -34.09 2.29 23.70
CA ASP A 293 -35.39 1.61 23.61
C ASP A 293 -36.47 2.66 23.83
N VAL A 294 -36.93 3.25 22.74
CA VAL A 294 -37.84 4.41 22.78
C VAL A 294 -38.97 4.24 21.78
N ASN A 295 -40.13 4.78 22.10
CA ASN A 295 -41.27 4.86 21.18
C ASN A 295 -41.27 6.22 20.50
N VAL A 296 -41.04 6.26 19.18
CA VAL A 296 -41.06 7.47 18.36
C VAL A 296 -42.06 7.28 17.24
N CYS A 297 -42.97 8.23 17.04
CA CYS A 297 -44.00 8.16 15.98
C CYS A 297 -44.79 6.84 15.97
N CYS A 298 -45.21 6.35 17.13
CA CYS A 298 -45.93 5.07 17.30
C CYS A 298 -45.14 3.82 16.88
N GLN A 299 -43.82 3.93 16.68
CA GLN A 299 -42.92 2.81 16.43
C GLN A 299 -41.93 2.65 17.59
N GLN A 300 -41.72 1.40 18.02
CA GLN A 300 -40.69 1.07 18.99
C GLN A 300 -39.34 0.95 18.29
N VAL A 301 -38.41 1.83 18.61
CA VAL A 301 -37.04 1.82 18.11
C VAL A 301 -36.16 1.21 19.18
N ARG A 302 -35.64 0.01 18.90
CA ARG A 302 -34.64 -0.67 19.74
C ARG A 302 -33.30 -0.68 19.03
N GLN A 303 -32.31 -0.05 19.65
CA GLN A 303 -30.94 0.04 19.17
C GLN A 303 -29.98 -0.42 20.27
N LYS A 304 -29.05 -1.31 19.93
CA LYS A 304 -27.96 -1.69 20.83
C LYS A 304 -26.86 -0.66 20.78
N ALA A 305 -26.15 -0.48 21.89
CA ALA A 305 -24.93 0.30 21.87
C ALA A 305 -23.91 -0.35 20.92
N ALA A 306 -23.30 0.45 20.04
CA ALA A 306 -22.32 -0.01 19.06
C ALA A 306 -21.43 1.13 18.60
N ALA A 307 -20.16 0.84 18.31
CA ALA A 307 -19.30 1.77 17.57
C ALA A 307 -19.44 1.46 16.07
N VAL A 308 -19.81 2.47 15.27
CA VAL A 308 -19.92 2.36 13.82
C VAL A 308 -18.77 3.13 13.19
N PHE A 309 -17.92 2.43 12.45
CA PHE A 309 -16.85 3.04 11.66
C PHE A 309 -17.37 3.34 10.26
N PHE A 310 -16.96 4.48 9.72
CA PHE A 310 -17.32 4.84 8.37
C PHE A 310 -16.45 4.04 7.42
N ASP A 311 -17.08 3.49 6.40
CA ASP A 311 -16.41 2.74 5.35
C ASP A 311 -16.50 3.54 4.04
N PRO A 312 -15.53 4.44 3.78
CA PRO A 312 -15.54 5.25 2.58
C PRO A 312 -15.23 4.43 1.32
N LEU A 313 -14.79 3.17 1.42
CA LEU A 313 -14.52 2.28 0.29
C LEU A 313 -15.73 1.39 -0.05
N GLY A 314 -16.57 1.07 0.93
CA GLY A 314 -17.81 0.32 0.75
C GLY A 314 -19.01 1.15 0.30
N ALA A 315 -20.16 0.49 0.23
CA ALA A 315 -21.47 1.10 -0.06
C ALA A 315 -22.36 1.19 1.19
N ALA A 316 -21.80 0.91 2.38
CA ALA A 316 -22.54 0.95 3.62
C ALA A 316 -23.00 2.38 3.93
N THR A 317 -24.27 2.52 4.30
CA THR A 317 -24.87 3.79 4.71
C THR A 317 -24.95 3.86 6.23
N VAL A 318 -24.68 5.02 6.80
CA VAL A 318 -24.86 5.23 8.24
C VAL A 318 -26.18 5.93 8.50
N SER A 319 -26.91 5.47 9.52
CA SER A 319 -28.18 6.09 9.91
C SER A 319 -27.97 7.53 10.38
N ALA A 320 -28.86 8.45 9.98
CA ALA A 320 -28.86 9.82 10.48
C ALA A 320 -29.04 9.88 12.01
N SER A 321 -29.68 8.87 12.63
CA SER A 321 -29.78 8.76 14.09
C SER A 321 -28.42 8.58 14.78
N ALA A 322 -27.44 8.04 14.08
CA ALA A 322 -26.07 7.96 14.58
C ALA A 322 -25.41 9.33 14.65
N MET A 323 -25.78 10.23 13.74
CA MET A 323 -25.14 11.52 13.50
C MET A 323 -25.71 12.65 14.35
N VAL A 324 -26.44 12.33 15.42
CA VAL A 324 -26.96 13.36 16.35
C VAL A 324 -25.81 14.01 17.12
N ILE A 325 -24.75 13.25 17.37
CA ILE A 325 -23.52 13.69 18.05
C ILE A 325 -22.41 13.76 17.00
N PRO A 326 -21.47 14.73 17.10
CA PRO A 326 -20.32 14.78 16.21
C PRO A 326 -19.56 13.45 16.15
N PRO A 327 -19.17 12.98 14.96
CA PRO A 327 -18.35 11.78 14.86
C PRO A 327 -16.94 12.03 15.40
N SER A 328 -16.31 10.99 15.91
CA SER A 328 -14.87 10.99 16.20
C SER A 328 -14.11 10.87 14.88
N VAL A 329 -13.18 11.80 14.65
CA VAL A 329 -12.33 11.83 13.46
C VAL A 329 -10.88 11.78 13.89
N ASN A 330 -10.13 10.80 13.43
CA ASN A 330 -8.70 10.75 13.66
C ASN A 330 -7.95 10.46 12.36
N SER A 331 -6.68 10.79 12.34
CA SER A 331 -5.77 10.46 11.24
C SER A 331 -4.50 9.85 11.79
N ALA A 332 -4.20 8.64 11.34
CA ALA A 332 -2.95 7.97 11.69
C ALA A 332 -1.82 8.53 10.82
N ARG A 333 -1.27 9.68 11.24
CA ARG A 333 0.00 10.29 10.78
C ARG A 333 0.01 10.86 9.34
N ILE A 334 0.39 12.13 9.27
CA ILE A 334 0.67 12.97 8.10
C ILE A 334 2.23 13.13 8.08
N PRO A 335 2.90 13.21 6.92
CA PRO A 335 4.04 12.36 6.56
C PRO A 335 5.41 12.64 7.22
N ILE A 336 6.25 11.62 7.08
CA ILE A 336 7.70 11.59 7.25
C ILE A 336 8.34 12.72 6.42
N GLN A 337 8.87 13.74 7.10
CA GLN A 337 9.82 14.66 6.49
C GLN A 337 11.18 13.95 6.32
N SER A 338 11.47 13.52 5.09
CA SER A 338 12.81 13.18 4.59
C SER A 338 13.43 11.83 5.06
N PRO A 339 14.35 11.24 4.28
CA PRO A 339 14.83 9.86 4.43
C PRO A 339 15.92 9.69 5.51
N SER A 340 15.92 10.52 6.56
CA SER A 340 16.80 10.30 7.71
C SER A 340 16.14 9.32 8.67
N TYR A 341 16.57 8.07 8.57
CA TYR A 341 16.21 6.89 9.37
C TYR A 341 16.42 7.03 10.90
N VAL A 342 16.55 8.25 11.44
CA VAL A 342 17.02 8.51 12.81
C VAL A 342 15.90 8.93 13.78
N ASN A 343 14.69 9.25 13.31
CA ASN A 343 13.68 9.84 14.19
C ASN A 343 12.61 8.89 14.76
N TYR A 344 12.59 7.60 14.40
CA TYR A 344 11.55 6.69 14.88
C TYR A 344 11.68 6.36 16.39
N HIS A 345 12.89 6.37 16.94
CA HIS A 345 13.11 6.11 18.38
C HIS A 345 13.22 7.37 19.25
N ARG A 346 13.16 8.59 18.69
CA ARG A 346 13.19 9.84 19.48
C ARG A 346 11.83 10.49 19.70
N GLN A 347 10.77 10.07 19.00
CA GLN A 347 9.42 10.61 19.23
C GLN A 347 8.76 10.13 20.53
N ALA A 348 9.38 9.21 21.28
CA ALA A 348 8.88 8.82 22.60
C ALA A 348 9.44 9.66 23.77
N ARG A 349 10.50 10.48 23.61
CA ARG A 349 11.18 11.09 24.79
C ARG A 349 11.83 12.47 24.67
N THR A 350 11.69 13.22 23.58
CA THR A 350 12.24 14.61 23.56
C THR A 350 11.26 15.62 22.99
N HIS A 351 10.61 16.35 23.91
CA HIS A 351 9.98 17.65 23.68
C HIS A 351 11.03 18.65 23.19
N ILE A 352 11.12 18.86 21.88
CA ILE A 352 11.64 20.10 21.31
C ILE A 352 10.71 20.46 20.16
N ALA A 353 10.03 21.60 20.33
CA ALA A 353 9.06 22.19 19.42
C ALA A 353 9.55 22.21 17.96
N LEU A 354 9.11 21.23 17.18
CA LEU A 354 9.14 21.26 15.72
C LEU A 354 7.74 21.75 15.32
N MET A 355 7.63 23.05 14.99
CA MET A 355 6.50 23.73 14.33
C MET A 355 5.22 22.87 14.27
N ASP A 356 4.32 23.00 15.25
CA ASP A 356 3.08 22.24 15.26
C ASP A 356 2.28 22.57 14.00
N GLU A 357 2.33 21.68 13.00
CA GLU A 357 1.46 21.77 11.84
C GLU A 357 0.01 21.75 12.35
N LEU A 358 -0.73 22.79 11.97
CA LEU A 358 -2.12 22.92 12.33
C LEU A 358 -2.99 22.45 11.18
N TYR A 359 -4.16 21.91 11.52
CA TYR A 359 -5.09 21.36 10.56
C TYR A 359 -6.48 21.98 10.71
N THR A 360 -7.23 21.98 9.62
CA THR A 360 -8.63 22.38 9.57
C THR A 360 -9.48 21.20 9.13
N LEU A 361 -10.44 20.80 9.95
CA LEU A 361 -11.45 19.80 9.63
C LEU A 361 -12.73 20.51 9.16
N VAL A 362 -13.26 20.11 8.01
CA VAL A 362 -14.49 20.67 7.42
C VAL A 362 -15.41 19.53 7.02
N ALA A 363 -16.66 19.55 7.46
CA ALA A 363 -17.71 18.64 7.00
C ALA A 363 -18.72 19.39 6.12
N VAL A 364 -19.00 18.85 4.92
CA VAL A 364 -19.87 19.48 3.92
C VAL A 364 -20.84 18.45 3.36
N ASP A 365 -22.10 18.84 3.14
CA ASP A 365 -23.01 18.08 2.27
C ASP A 365 -22.54 18.23 0.82
N ALA A 366 -22.09 17.14 0.20
CA ALA A 366 -21.53 17.16 -1.13
C ALA A 366 -22.57 17.42 -2.24
N THR A 367 -23.86 17.44 -1.90
CA THR A 367 -24.97 17.75 -2.81
C THR A 367 -25.30 19.24 -2.81
N SER A 368 -25.52 19.82 -1.61
CA SER A 368 -25.93 21.22 -1.44
C SER A 368 -24.75 22.18 -1.23
N SER A 369 -23.55 21.65 -0.98
CA SER A 369 -22.36 22.39 -0.54
C SER A 369 -22.57 23.14 0.78
N MET A 370 -23.51 22.69 1.62
CA MET A 370 -23.76 23.26 2.93
C MET A 370 -22.67 22.84 3.93
N LEU A 371 -22.16 23.79 4.71
CA LEU A 371 -21.22 23.53 5.80
C LEU A 371 -21.96 22.94 7.00
N HIS A 372 -21.52 21.78 7.48
CA HIS A 372 -22.09 21.10 8.65
C HIS A 372 -21.20 21.19 9.88
N TRP A 373 -19.89 21.32 9.72
CA TRP A 373 -18.96 21.36 10.86
C TRP A 373 -17.62 21.94 10.42
N MET A 374 -17.02 22.80 11.24
CA MET A 374 -15.68 23.32 10.99
C MET A 374 -14.91 23.49 12.29
N ILE A 375 -13.75 22.83 12.36
CA ILE A 375 -12.76 23.00 13.43
C ILE A 375 -11.45 23.43 12.78
N VAL A 376 -10.85 24.50 13.31
CA VAL A 376 -9.56 25.03 12.87
C VAL A 376 -8.53 24.87 13.96
N ASP A 377 -7.27 25.11 13.62
CA ASP A 377 -6.15 25.17 14.54
C ASP A 377 -5.99 23.86 15.34
N ILE A 378 -6.29 22.73 14.69
CA ILE A 378 -6.14 21.39 15.27
C ILE A 378 -4.66 21.03 15.24
N PRO A 379 -3.98 20.85 16.38
CA PRO A 379 -2.59 20.39 16.40
C PRO A 379 -2.49 18.97 15.84
N ALA A 380 -1.42 18.69 15.07
CA ALA A 380 -1.14 17.37 14.52
C ALA A 380 -1.20 16.23 15.57
N GLN A 381 -0.76 16.51 16.80
CA GLN A 381 -0.73 15.55 17.90
C GLN A 381 -2.13 15.16 18.38
N GLU A 382 -3.07 16.11 18.38
CA GLU A 382 -4.45 15.88 18.79
C GLU A 382 -5.22 15.08 17.74
N LEU A 383 -4.93 15.30 16.44
CA LEU A 383 -5.56 14.58 15.34
C LEU A 383 -5.38 13.05 15.40
N ALA A 384 -4.38 12.55 16.12
CA ALA A 384 -4.18 11.13 16.32
C ALA A 384 -5.23 10.48 17.25
N SER A 385 -5.88 11.26 18.12
CA SER A 385 -6.87 10.78 19.09
C SER A 385 -8.26 11.34 18.81
N SER A 386 -8.38 12.67 18.66
CA SER A 386 -9.63 13.39 18.44
C SER A 386 -9.31 14.82 18.00
N PRO A 387 -10.07 15.42 17.06
CA PRO A 387 -9.75 16.76 16.59
C PRO A 387 -10.05 17.75 17.72
N ASN A 388 -9.00 18.27 18.35
CA ASN A 388 -9.08 19.24 19.42
C ASN A 388 -8.53 20.57 18.91
N GLY A 389 -9.42 21.51 18.62
CA GLY A 389 -9.10 22.80 18.04
C GLY A 389 -10.23 23.79 18.28
N ILE A 390 -10.22 24.90 17.56
CA ILE A 390 -11.24 25.95 17.69
C ILE A 390 -12.41 25.65 16.76
N THR A 391 -13.59 25.39 17.33
CA THR A 391 -14.82 25.23 16.53
C THR A 391 -15.23 26.58 15.95
N LYS A 392 -15.26 26.68 14.61
CA LYS A 392 -15.70 27.87 13.87
C LYS A 392 -17.13 27.76 13.36
N ALA A 393 -17.58 26.55 13.04
CA ALA A 393 -18.97 26.24 12.72
C ALA A 393 -19.41 25.06 13.59
N ASN A 394 -20.50 25.26 14.33
CA ASN A 394 -21.05 24.24 15.20
C ASN A 394 -21.53 23.03 14.38
N TYR A 395 -21.49 21.85 15.01
CA TYR A 395 -21.89 20.62 14.36
C TYR A 395 -23.40 20.62 14.07
N LEU A 396 -23.73 20.44 12.80
CA LEU A 396 -25.06 20.14 12.31
C LEU A 396 -25.12 18.65 11.91
N PRO A 397 -26.04 17.85 12.47
CA PRO A 397 -26.20 16.44 12.14
C PRO A 397 -26.20 16.16 10.65
N PHE A 398 -25.52 15.10 10.24
CA PHE A 398 -25.54 14.63 8.84
C PHE A 398 -26.87 13.92 8.58
N ALA A 399 -27.89 14.72 8.25
CA ALA A 399 -29.23 14.24 7.94
C ALA A 399 -29.59 14.62 6.50
N PRO A 400 -30.09 13.67 5.69
CA PRO A 400 -30.56 13.98 4.35
C PRO A 400 -31.82 14.85 4.42
N GLU A 401 -32.00 15.75 3.44
CA GLU A 401 -33.18 16.63 3.37
C GLU A 401 -34.49 15.84 3.22
N ARG A 402 -34.43 14.68 2.56
CA ARG A 402 -35.59 13.80 2.33
C ARG A 402 -35.52 12.56 3.21
N PRO A 403 -36.58 12.24 3.98
CA PRO A 403 -36.65 10.99 4.71
C PRO A 403 -36.46 9.77 3.80
N ALA A 404 -35.84 8.71 4.34
CA ALA A 404 -35.56 7.46 3.61
C ALA A 404 -34.71 7.64 2.33
N SER A 405 -33.95 8.73 2.23
CA SER A 405 -32.96 8.94 1.17
C SER A 405 -31.54 8.93 1.74
N CYS A 406 -30.53 8.80 0.87
CA CYS A 406 -29.12 8.88 1.24
C CYS A 406 -28.53 10.15 0.65
N SER A 407 -27.80 10.92 1.46
CA SER A 407 -27.02 12.07 1.00
C SER A 407 -25.53 11.84 1.24
N PRO A 408 -24.65 12.18 0.28
CA PRO A 408 -23.22 12.11 0.43
C PRO A 408 -22.70 13.29 1.27
N PHE A 409 -22.10 12.99 2.42
CA PHE A 409 -21.36 13.96 3.23
C PHE A 409 -19.86 13.71 3.09
N ALA A 410 -19.09 14.79 3.00
CA ALA A 410 -17.64 14.73 2.86
C ALA A 410 -16.97 15.42 4.04
N LEU A 411 -15.98 14.75 4.63
CA LEU A 411 -15.07 15.32 5.63
C LEU A 411 -13.73 15.59 4.95
N PHE A 412 -13.27 16.83 5.04
CA PHE A 412 -12.01 17.29 4.50
C PHE A 412 -11.09 17.69 5.64
N LEU A 413 -9.84 17.25 5.56
CA LEU A 413 -8.77 17.71 6.43
C LEU A 413 -7.77 18.50 5.59
N PHE A 414 -7.57 19.76 5.94
CA PHE A 414 -6.63 20.65 5.27
C PHE A 414 -5.46 20.96 6.20
N SER A 415 -4.25 21.01 5.64
CA SER A 415 -3.11 21.63 6.34
C SER A 415 -3.27 23.14 6.35
N GLN A 416 -2.97 23.77 7.48
CA GLN A 416 -2.99 25.22 7.62
C GLN A 416 -1.61 25.80 7.30
N PRO A 417 -1.51 26.82 6.43
CA PRO A 417 -0.29 27.61 6.35
C PRO A 417 -0.03 28.34 7.67
N ALA A 418 1.24 28.54 8.01
CA ALA A 418 1.69 29.29 9.18
C ALA A 418 1.18 30.75 9.24
N THR A 419 0.57 31.25 8.17
CA THR A 419 0.10 32.62 7.98
C THR A 419 -1.43 32.75 7.96
N LEU A 420 -2.19 31.74 8.39
CA LEU A 420 -3.64 31.84 8.55
C LEU A 420 -3.98 32.80 9.71
N ASN A 421 -3.88 34.11 9.42
CA ASN A 421 -4.33 35.17 10.30
C ASN A 421 -5.86 35.09 10.40
N MET A 422 -6.33 34.52 11.52
CA MET A 422 -7.71 34.50 12.02
C MET A 422 -8.80 34.23 10.97
N ILE A 423 -9.22 32.97 10.85
CA ILE A 423 -10.52 32.66 10.22
C ILE A 423 -11.61 33.22 11.15
N PRO A 424 -12.43 34.20 10.72
CA PRO A 424 -13.54 34.71 11.53
C PRO A 424 -14.54 33.59 11.82
N MET A 425 -15.24 33.67 12.96
CA MET A 425 -16.25 32.68 13.33
C MET A 425 -17.33 32.60 12.24
N TYR A 426 -17.75 31.38 11.88
CA TYR A 426 -18.84 31.18 10.94
C TYR A 426 -20.15 31.50 11.67
N CYS A 427 -20.78 32.61 11.30
CA CYS A 427 -22.04 33.02 11.92
C CYS A 427 -23.22 32.35 11.20
N ASP A 428 -24.02 31.56 11.95
CA ASP A 428 -25.30 30.95 11.52
C ASP A 428 -26.44 31.99 11.32
N GLY A 429 -26.12 33.15 10.74
CA GLY A 429 -27.05 34.26 10.52
C GLY A 429 -26.65 35.58 11.19
N VAL A 430 -27.03 36.68 10.52
CA VAL A 430 -26.79 38.11 10.82
C VAL A 430 -25.33 38.60 10.75
N CYS A 431 -24.57 38.13 9.75
CA CYS A 431 -23.37 38.84 9.31
C CYS A 431 -23.38 38.97 7.79
N ASP A 432 -23.17 40.19 7.28
CA ASP A 432 -23.11 40.56 5.85
C ASP A 432 -22.07 39.76 5.02
N LEU A 433 -21.24 38.94 5.69
CA LEU A 433 -20.14 38.17 5.11
C LEU A 433 -20.57 36.93 4.30
N ARG A 434 -21.81 36.42 4.44
CA ARG A 434 -22.29 35.27 3.66
C ARG A 434 -22.31 35.56 2.14
N ALA A 435 -22.43 36.84 1.75
CA ALA A 435 -22.40 37.27 0.36
C ALA A 435 -20.98 37.32 -0.24
N LYS A 436 -19.92 37.26 0.59
CA LYS A 436 -18.51 37.37 0.14
C LYS A 436 -17.76 36.03 0.10
N PHE A 437 -18.36 34.93 0.59
CA PHE A 437 -17.73 33.61 0.67
C PHE A 437 -18.23 32.62 -0.41
N ARG A 438 -19.22 33.03 -1.22
CA ARG A 438 -19.54 32.38 -2.51
C ARG A 438 -18.66 32.98 -3.59
#